data_AF-A0A521S5Y3-F1
#
_entry.id   AF-A0A521S5Y3-F1
#
_cell.length_a   1.000
_cell.length_b   1.000
_cell.length_c   1.000
_cell.angle_alpha   90.00
_cell.angle_beta   90.00
_cell.angle_gamma   90.00
#
_symmetry.space_group_name_H-M   'P 1'
#
loop_
_entity.id
_entity.type
_entity.pdbx_description
1 polymer ?
#
loop_
_entity_poly.entity_id
_entity_poly.type
_entity_poly.pdbx_seq_one_letter_code
_entity_poly.pdbx_strand_id
1 'polypeptide(L)'
;INMPIQGTAADIVKIAMIRLDARLAAEGFRARPLLQVHDELLLEVPRDEVDRLVPVLREVMEGALPLDVPLTVDVKVGEDWESMSPVSRRDAILAEAAEAPAGV
;
A
#
# COMPACT_ATOMS: atom_id res chain seq x y z
N ILE A 1 6.68 24.09 10.26
CA ILE A 1 6.92 23.75 8.83
C ILE A 1 6.50 22.29 8.68
N ASN A 2 5.29 21.99 8.21
CA ASN A 2 4.73 20.63 8.11
C ASN A 2 3.75 20.49 6.93
N MET A 3 2.99 21.56 6.66
CA MET A 3 1.88 21.56 5.69
C MET A 3 2.25 21.12 4.26
N PRO A 4 3.39 21.53 3.66
CA PRO A 4 3.71 21.11 2.29
C PRO A 4 4.02 19.61 2.18
N ILE A 5 4.74 19.04 3.15
CA ILE A 5 5.16 17.62 3.12
C ILE A 5 3.97 16.71 3.45
N GLN A 6 3.21 17.05 4.49
CA GLN A 6 2.02 16.28 4.89
C GLN A 6 0.89 16.38 3.86
N GLY A 7 0.75 17.53 3.19
CA GLY A 7 -0.21 17.72 2.10
C GLY A 7 0.09 16.81 0.91
N THR A 8 1.34 16.80 0.42
CA THR A 8 1.73 15.95 -0.70
C THR A 8 1.60 14.45 -0.38
N ALA A 9 1.96 14.02 0.83
CA ALA A 9 1.75 12.64 1.25
C ALA A 9 0.27 12.24 1.22
N ALA A 10 -0.61 13.11 1.73
CA ALA A 10 -2.06 12.88 1.68
C ALA A 10 -2.60 12.83 0.24
N ASP A 11 -2.07 13.64 -0.67
CA ASP A 11 -2.46 13.64 -2.08
C ASP A 11 -2.02 12.36 -2.79
N ILE A 12 -0.79 11.87 -2.52
CA ILE A 12 -0.27 10.60 -3.07
C ILE A 12 -1.21 9.44 -2.71
N VAL A 13 -1.56 9.29 -1.43
CA VAL A 13 -2.43 8.19 -0.97
C VAL A 13 -3.81 8.29 -1.61
N LYS A 14 -4.40 9.49 -1.69
CA LYS A 14 -5.71 9.69 -2.34
C LYS A 14 -5.69 9.33 -3.82
N ILE A 15 -4.64 9.72 -4.55
CA ILE A 15 -4.48 9.37 -5.97
C ILE A 15 -4.34 7.85 -6.12
N ALA A 16 -3.56 7.20 -5.26
CA ALA A 16 -3.42 5.74 -5.24
C ALA A 16 -4.77 5.06 -5.00
N MET A 17 -5.56 5.53 -4.02
CA MET A 17 -6.88 4.99 -3.71
C MET A 17 -7.84 5.06 -4.91
N ILE A 18 -7.92 6.22 -5.59
CA ILE A 18 -8.79 6.41 -6.76
C ILE A 18 -8.38 5.48 -7.91
N ARG A 19 -7.06 5.37 -8.15
CA ARG A 19 -6.55 4.48 -9.21
C ARG A 19 -6.76 3.01 -8.88
N LEU A 20 -6.60 2.63 -7.62
CA LEU A 20 -6.80 1.26 -7.16
C LEU A 20 -8.26 0.85 -7.37
N ASP A 21 -9.21 1.70 -6.96
CA ASP A 21 -10.64 1.47 -7.16
C ASP A 21 -10.97 1.23 -8.66
N ALA A 22 -10.45 2.07 -9.55
CA ALA A 22 -10.62 1.91 -10.99
C ALA A 22 -10.01 0.60 -11.51
N ARG A 23 -8.82 0.20 -11.02
CA ARG A 23 -8.14 -1.05 -11.41
C ARG A 23 -8.89 -2.28 -10.91
N LEU A 24 -9.37 -2.26 -9.65
CA LEU A 24 -10.17 -3.33 -9.08
C LEU A 24 -11.43 -3.59 -9.92
N ALA A 25 -12.13 -2.53 -10.30
CA ALA A 25 -13.33 -2.63 -11.14
C ALA A 25 -13.00 -3.13 -12.56
N ALA A 26 -11.97 -2.58 -13.21
CA ALA A 26 -11.61 -2.93 -14.58
C ALA A 26 -11.10 -4.37 -14.73
N GLU A 27 -10.41 -4.90 -13.71
CA GLU A 27 -9.85 -6.26 -13.70
C GLU A 27 -10.76 -7.29 -13.01
N GLY A 28 -11.93 -6.86 -12.52
CA GLY A 28 -12.95 -7.74 -11.94
C GLY A 28 -12.55 -8.37 -10.62
N PHE A 29 -11.81 -7.65 -9.78
CA PHE A 29 -11.51 -8.07 -8.41
C PHE A 29 -12.75 -7.90 -7.51
N ARG A 30 -12.90 -8.79 -6.53
CA ARG A 30 -13.88 -8.64 -5.44
C ARG A 30 -13.26 -8.01 -4.20
N ALA A 31 -11.95 -7.79 -4.19
CA ALA A 31 -11.25 -7.07 -3.15
C ALA A 31 -11.84 -5.67 -2.92
N ARG A 32 -11.84 -5.22 -1.66
CA ARG A 32 -12.36 -3.90 -1.27
C ARG A 32 -11.47 -3.21 -0.24
N PRO A 33 -11.17 -1.92 -0.39
CA PRO A 33 -10.57 -1.13 0.68
C PRO A 33 -11.48 -1.09 1.93
N LEU A 34 -10.90 -1.30 3.10
CA LEU A 34 -11.60 -1.23 4.39
C LEU A 34 -11.30 0.06 5.14
N LEU A 35 -10.01 0.40 5.25
CA LEU A 35 -9.55 1.57 6.00
C LEU A 35 -8.25 2.09 5.41
N GLN A 36 -8.02 3.38 5.65
CA GLN A 36 -6.76 4.05 5.40
C GLN A 36 -6.31 4.71 6.71
N VAL A 37 -5.08 4.41 7.13
CA VAL A 37 -4.48 4.98 8.35
C VAL A 37 -3.10 5.49 7.97
N HIS A 38 -2.91 6.80 8.02
CA HIS A 38 -1.68 7.45 7.58
C HIS A 38 -1.31 7.12 6.12
N ASP A 39 -0.28 6.33 5.89
CA ASP A 39 0.18 5.86 4.58
C ASP A 39 -0.20 4.40 4.31
N GLU A 40 -0.89 3.75 5.24
CA GLU A 40 -1.35 2.38 5.12
C GLU A 40 -2.76 2.30 4.54
N LEU A 41 -2.95 1.32 3.64
CA LEU A 41 -4.25 0.97 3.06
C LEU A 41 -4.54 -0.51 3.33
N LEU A 42 -5.59 -0.78 4.12
CA LEU A 42 -6.02 -2.13 4.44
C LEU A 42 -7.17 -2.54 3.51
N LEU A 43 -7.08 -3.74 2.95
CA LEU A 43 -8.08 -4.32 2.07
C LEU A 43 -8.60 -5.64 2.63
N GLU A 44 -9.87 -5.92 2.38
CA GLU A 44 -10.40 -7.28 2.44
C GLU A 44 -10.30 -7.89 1.05
N VAL A 45 -9.70 -9.08 0.95
CA VAL A 45 -9.36 -9.73 -0.33
C VAL A 45 -9.73 -11.21 -0.26
N PRO A 46 -10.48 -11.75 -1.24
CA PRO A 46 -10.63 -13.20 -1.36
C PRO A 46 -9.27 -13.89 -1.52
N ARG A 47 -9.07 -15.02 -0.85
CA ARG A 47 -7.75 -15.70 -0.83
C ARG A 47 -7.25 -16.08 -2.23
N ASP A 48 -8.16 -16.41 -3.13
CA ASP A 48 -7.88 -16.75 -4.53
C ASP A 48 -7.45 -15.55 -5.40
N GLU A 49 -7.59 -14.32 -4.90
CA GLU A 49 -7.22 -13.09 -5.61
C GLU A 49 -5.89 -12.48 -5.15
N VAL A 50 -5.36 -12.90 -3.98
CA VAL A 50 -4.19 -12.27 -3.35
C VAL A 50 -2.99 -12.21 -4.29
N ASP A 51 -2.59 -13.35 -4.85
CA ASP A 51 -1.40 -13.44 -5.72
C ASP A 51 -1.50 -12.54 -6.96
N ARG A 52 -2.72 -12.32 -7.46
CA ARG A 52 -2.97 -11.46 -8.62
C ARG A 52 -3.13 -9.99 -8.24
N LEU A 53 -3.62 -9.71 -7.04
CA LEU A 53 -3.86 -8.34 -6.57
C LEU A 53 -2.57 -7.66 -6.08
N VAL A 54 -1.68 -8.37 -5.39
CA VAL A 54 -0.42 -7.83 -4.87
C VAL A 54 0.38 -7.02 -5.92
N PRO A 55 0.64 -7.53 -7.15
CA PRO A 55 1.37 -6.74 -8.14
C PRO A 55 0.62 -5.48 -8.59
N VAL A 56 -0.72 -5.55 -8.73
CA VAL A 56 -1.57 -4.39 -9.09
C VAL A 56 -1.51 -3.32 -8.00
N LEU A 57 -1.60 -3.74 -6.74
CA LEU A 57 -1.56 -2.84 -5.59
C LEU A 57 -0.23 -2.08 -5.53
N ARG A 58 0.90 -2.77 -5.73
CA ARG A 58 2.21 -2.11 -5.81
C ARG A 58 2.30 -1.13 -6.97
N GLU A 59 1.92 -1.56 -8.17
CA GLU A 59 2.00 -0.72 -9.37
C GLU A 59 1.22 0.60 -9.16
N VAL A 60 0.02 0.50 -8.59
CA VAL A 60 -0.84 1.65 -8.34
C VAL A 60 -0.27 2.57 -7.27
N MET A 61 0.19 2.01 -6.15
CA MET A 61 0.68 2.79 -5.01
C MET A 61 2.06 3.40 -5.27
N GLU A 62 3.01 2.64 -5.81
CA GLU A 62 4.35 3.13 -6.17
C GLU A 62 4.28 4.14 -7.34
N GLY A 63 3.31 3.98 -8.24
CA GLY A 63 3.10 4.84 -9.41
C GLY A 63 2.16 6.03 -9.19
N ALA A 64 1.71 6.30 -7.96
CA ALA A 64 0.66 7.29 -7.68
C ALA A 64 1.01 8.71 -8.17
N LEU A 65 2.26 9.13 -8.00
CA LEU A 65 2.76 10.44 -8.43
C LEU A 65 4.17 10.29 -9.03
N PRO A 66 4.53 11.01 -10.11
CA PRO A 66 5.91 11.05 -10.58
C PRO A 66 6.76 11.80 -9.55
N LEU A 67 7.77 11.11 -9.01
CA LEU A 67 8.71 11.64 -8.03
C LEU A 67 10.14 11.35 -8.51
N ASP A 68 11.06 12.26 -8.21
CA ASP A 68 12.49 12.08 -8.54
C ASP A 68 13.11 10.90 -7.77
N VAL A 69 12.51 10.55 -6.63
CA VAL A 69 12.85 9.37 -5.82
C VAL A 69 11.66 8.41 -5.86
N PRO A 70 11.86 7.14 -6.22
CA PRO A 70 10.77 6.17 -6.32
C PRO A 70 10.17 5.87 -4.95
N LEU A 71 8.83 5.77 -4.89
CA LEU A 71 8.13 5.23 -3.74
C LEU A 71 8.25 3.71 -3.73
N THR A 72 8.41 3.14 -2.54
CA THR A 72 8.39 1.70 -2.33
C THR A 72 7.23 1.33 -1.43
N VAL A 73 6.53 0.26 -1.79
CA VAL A 73 5.39 -0.25 -1.01
C VAL A 73 5.73 -1.65 -0.54
N ASP A 74 5.68 -1.88 0.78
CA ASP A 74 5.64 -3.22 1.33
C ASP A 74 4.21 -3.74 1.42
N VAL A 75 4.06 -5.05 1.32
CA VAL A 75 2.75 -5.70 1.38
C VAL A 75 2.79 -6.84 2.38
N LYS A 76 1.83 -6.83 3.30
CA LYS A 76 1.57 -7.89 4.26
C LYS A 76 0.21 -8.53 3.97
N VAL A 77 0.04 -9.80 4.31
CA VAL A 77 -1.24 -10.55 4.19
C VAL A 77 -1.43 -11.40 5.45
N GLY A 78 -2.66 -11.45 5.96
CA GLY A 78 -3.05 -12.22 7.15
C GLY A 78 -4.56 -12.49 7.17
N GLU A 79 -4.99 -13.31 8.13
CA GLU A 79 -6.43 -13.58 8.34
C GLU A 79 -7.11 -12.49 9.18
N ASP A 80 -6.31 -11.78 9.96
CA ASP A 80 -6.66 -10.58 10.69
C ASP A 80 -5.50 -9.58 10.59
N TRP A 81 -5.73 -8.34 11.03
CA TRP A 81 -4.75 -7.26 10.90
C TRP A 81 -3.53 -7.44 11.82
N GLU A 82 -3.69 -8.08 12.98
CA GLU A 82 -2.60 -8.27 13.94
C GLU A 82 -1.62 -9.36 13.48
N SER A 83 -2.11 -10.38 12.76
CA SER A 83 -1.34 -11.55 12.34
C SER A 83 -0.80 -11.49 10.90
N MET A 84 -0.79 -10.31 10.26
CA MET A 84 -0.32 -10.17 8.89
C MET A 84 1.19 -10.39 8.75
N SER A 85 1.60 -11.11 7.70
CA SER A 85 3.01 -11.42 7.40
C SER A 85 3.44 -10.87 6.04
N PRO A 86 4.70 -10.44 5.87
CA PRO A 86 5.21 -9.93 4.60
C PRO A 86 5.10 -10.97 3.47
N VAL A 87 4.63 -10.57 2.29
CA VAL A 87 4.43 -11.50 1.15
C VAL A 87 5.74 -11.87 0.44
N SER A 88 6.81 -11.11 0.65
CA SER A 88 8.13 -11.38 0.08
C SER A 88 9.27 -10.97 1.02
N ARG A 89 10.48 -11.42 0.71
CA ARG A 89 11.70 -10.98 1.42
C ARG A 89 11.93 -9.47 1.30
N ARG A 90 11.56 -8.86 0.17
CA ARG A 90 11.63 -7.40 0.00
C ARG A 90 10.69 -6.70 0.99
N ASP A 91 9.49 -7.23 1.18
CA ASP A 91 8.51 -6.67 2.12
C ASP A 91 8.97 -6.81 3.56
N ALA A 92 9.59 -7.94 3.91
CA ALA A 92 10.15 -8.13 5.25
C ALA A 92 11.22 -7.07 5.56
N ILE A 93 12.14 -6.83 4.62
CA ILE A 93 13.20 -5.82 4.78
C ILE A 93 12.61 -4.40 4.89
N LEU A 94 11.61 -4.07 4.08
CA LEU A 94 10.97 -2.75 4.10
C LEU A 94 10.17 -2.53 5.39
N ALA A 95 9.41 -3.54 5.84
CA ALA A 95 8.65 -3.47 7.08
C ALA A 95 9.57 -3.28 8.29
N GLU A 96 10.67 -4.04 8.37
CA GLU A 96 11.68 -3.87 9.43
C GLU A 96 12.32 -2.47 9.40
N ALA A 97 12.57 -1.93 8.21
CA ALA A 97 13.15 -0.59 8.05
C ALA A 97 12.19 0.53 8.50
N ALA A 98 10.88 0.35 8.33
CA ALA A 98 9.86 1.28 8.80
C ALA A 98 9.70 1.25 10.33
N GLU A 99 9.92 0.10 10.96
CA GLU A 99 9.83 -0.10 12.41
C GLU A 99 11.14 0.25 13.15
N ALA A 100 12.26 0.38 12.44
CA ALA A 100 13.52 0.79 13.03
C ALA A 100 13.39 2.21 13.64
N PRO A 101 13.82 2.42 14.89
CA PRO A 101 13.77 3.75 15.48
C PRO A 101 14.56 4.72 14.59
N ALA A 102 13.90 5.79 14.13
CA ALA A 102 14.55 6.89 13.46
C ALA A 102 15.72 7.33 14.37
N GLY A 103 16.95 7.18 13.87
CA GLY A 103 18.16 7.24 14.68
C GLY A 103 18.20 8.40 15.69
N VAL A 104 18.72 8.10 16.87
CA VAL A 104 19.19 9.09 17.86
C VAL A 104 20.23 10.00 17.22
#